data_AF-A0A1B1YSE1-F1
#
_entry.id   AF-A0A1B1YSE1-F1
#
_cell.length_a   1.000
_cell.length_b   1.000
_cell.length_c   1.000
_cell.angle_alpha   90.00
_cell.angle_beta   90.00
_cell.angle_gamma   90.00
#
_symmetry.space_group_name_H-M   'P 1'
#
loop_
_entity.id
_entity.type
_entity.pdbx_description
1 polymer ?
#
loop_
_entity_poly.entity_id
_entity_poly.type
_entity_poly.pdbx_seq_one_letter_code
_entity_poly.pdbx_strand_id
1 'polypeptide(L)'
;MTIAYWCVLALVFFPPVLGAMAKSGGFDNSRPREALAAASGWRKRADWAQQNALENFAPFAAAVIIGHLTGLAQGTLDQLALAFVALRVLHAVFYIANQATLRSLSYVGGLACIIAIFVMAA
;
A
#
# COMPACT_ATOMS: atom_id res chain seq x y z
N MET A 1 -19.89 -8.72 -2.38
CA MET A 1 -18.74 -7.92 -1.89
C MET A 1 -18.46 -6.84 -2.91
N THR A 2 -18.30 -5.60 -2.49
CA THR A 2 -18.05 -4.44 -3.37
C THR A 2 -16.60 -4.39 -3.82
N ILE A 3 -16.30 -3.63 -4.88
CA ILE A 3 -14.92 -3.50 -5.39
C ILE A 3 -14.01 -2.90 -4.32
N ALA A 4 -14.50 -1.92 -3.55
CA ALA A 4 -13.76 -1.34 -2.44
C ALA A 4 -13.31 -2.38 -1.40
N TYR A 5 -14.17 -3.34 -1.03
CA TYR A 5 -13.78 -4.41 -0.11
C TYR A 5 -12.79 -5.40 -0.72
N TRP A 6 -12.88 -5.68 -2.02
CA TRP A 6 -11.84 -6.45 -2.72
C TRP A 6 -10.49 -5.73 -2.74
N CYS A 7 -10.49 -4.39 -2.83
CA CYS A 7 -9.27 -3.58 -2.72
C CYS A 7 -8.64 -3.69 -1.33
N VAL A 8 -9.46 -3.69 -0.26
CA VAL A 8 -8.97 -3.94 1.10
C VAL A 8 -8.31 -5.31 1.18
N LEU A 9 -8.97 -6.37 0.69
CA LEU A 9 -8.39 -7.71 0.68
C LEU A 9 -7.08 -7.78 -0.11
N ALA A 10 -7.02 -7.16 -1.29
CA ALA A 10 -5.81 -7.12 -2.09
C ALA A 10 -4.64 -6.48 -1.33
N LEU A 11 -4.89 -5.40 -0.59
CA LEU A 11 -3.86 -4.71 0.18
C LEU A 11 -3.46 -5.43 1.49
N VAL A 12 -4.24 -6.39 1.99
CA VAL A 12 -3.78 -7.30 3.06
C VAL A 12 -2.58 -8.11 2.57
N PHE A 13 -2.62 -8.61 1.34
CA PHE A 13 -1.56 -9.44 0.77
C PHE A 13 -0.41 -8.64 0.15
N PHE A 14 -0.60 -7.35 -0.09
CA PHE A 14 0.39 -6.52 -0.77
C PHE A 14 1.72 -6.38 0.01
N PRO A 15 1.75 -6.03 1.31
CA PRO A 15 3.02 -5.99 2.05
C PRO A 15 3.75 -7.36 2.12
N PRO A 16 3.09 -8.50 2.40
CA PRO A 16 3.74 -9.81 2.33
C PRO A 16 4.41 -10.11 0.99
N VAL A 17 3.81 -9.70 -0.14
CA VAL A 17 4.41 -9.85 -1.48
C VAL A 17 5.69 -9.02 -1.59
N LEU A 18 5.69 -7.76 -1.13
CA LEU A 18 6.90 -6.93 -1.09
C LEU A 18 7.99 -7.54 -0.19
N GLY A 19 7.59 -8.14 0.93
CA GLY A 19 8.49 -8.85 1.82
C GLY A 19 9.12 -10.09 1.23
N ALA A 20 8.36 -10.87 0.45
CA ALA A 20 8.91 -12.01 -0.28
C ALA A 20 9.99 -11.56 -1.29
N MET A 21 9.77 -10.43 -1.97
CA MET A 21 10.79 -9.85 -2.86
C MET A 21 12.04 -9.39 -2.11
N ALA A 22 11.87 -8.75 -0.96
CA ALA A 22 12.99 -8.32 -0.10
C ALA A 22 13.84 -9.49 0.41
N LYS A 23 13.20 -10.65 0.65
CA LYS A 23 13.83 -11.89 1.11
C LYS A 23 14.35 -12.80 -0.02
N SER A 24 14.44 -12.31 -1.25
CA SER A 24 14.95 -13.10 -2.36
C SER A 24 16.48 -13.28 -2.32
N GLY A 25 17.00 -14.37 -2.88
CA GLY A 25 18.43 -14.55 -3.17
C GLY A 25 19.31 -14.94 -1.98
N GLY A 26 19.10 -16.13 -1.41
CA GLY A 26 19.98 -16.69 -0.36
C GLY A 26 19.75 -16.09 1.04
N PHE A 27 18.55 -15.55 1.27
CA PHE A 27 18.18 -14.89 2.51
C PHE A 27 18.15 -15.87 3.71
N ASP A 28 18.82 -15.49 4.80
CA ASP A 28 18.80 -16.24 6.05
C ASP A 28 17.47 -16.04 6.80
N ASN A 29 16.62 -17.07 6.75
CA ASN A 29 15.34 -17.08 7.44
C ASN A 29 15.41 -17.47 8.92
N SER A 30 16.58 -17.84 9.46
CA SER A 30 16.73 -18.11 10.89
C SER A 30 16.66 -16.83 11.73
N ARG A 31 17.11 -15.70 11.17
CA ARG A 31 17.10 -14.36 11.79
C ARG A 31 16.58 -13.30 10.80
N PRO A 32 15.30 -13.39 10.37
CA PRO A 32 14.80 -12.66 9.22
C PRO A 32 14.81 -11.13 9.42
N ARG A 33 14.64 -10.64 10.64
CA ARG A 33 14.68 -9.19 10.91
C ARG A 33 16.09 -8.62 10.74
N GLU A 34 17.09 -9.36 11.19
CA GLU A 34 18.48 -8.95 11.06
C GLU A 34 18.97 -9.07 9.62
N ALA A 35 18.60 -10.16 8.93
CA ALA A 35 18.90 -10.32 7.52
C ALA A 35 18.27 -9.22 6.64
N LEU A 36 17.03 -8.77 6.94
CA LEU A 36 16.42 -7.61 6.28
C LEU A 36 17.09 -6.29 6.67
N ALA A 37 17.54 -6.15 7.91
CA ALA A 37 18.28 -4.96 8.35
C ALA A 37 19.61 -4.81 7.61
N ALA A 38 20.32 -5.92 7.37
CA ALA A 38 21.58 -5.99 6.64
C ALA A 38 21.42 -6.00 5.11
N ALA A 39 20.20 -6.15 4.58
CA ALA A 39 19.95 -6.14 3.14
C ALA A 39 20.38 -4.80 2.51
N SER A 40 20.77 -4.85 1.24
CA SER A 40 21.21 -3.68 0.47
C SER A 40 20.57 -3.63 -0.92
N GLY A 41 20.76 -2.50 -1.62
CA GLY A 41 20.26 -2.31 -2.97
C GLY A 41 18.73 -2.38 -3.08
N TRP A 42 18.23 -3.01 -4.14
CA TRP A 42 16.80 -3.07 -4.44
C TRP A 42 16.00 -3.89 -3.42
N ARG A 43 16.62 -4.91 -2.79
CA ARG A 43 15.99 -5.73 -1.75
C ARG A 43 15.71 -4.93 -0.49
N LYS A 44 16.64 -4.06 -0.10
CA LYS A 44 16.42 -3.14 1.02
C LYS A 44 15.30 -2.14 0.74
N ARG A 45 15.22 -1.67 -0.51
CA ARG A 45 14.11 -0.81 -0.95
C ARG A 45 12.77 -1.52 -0.99
N ALA A 46 12.74 -2.82 -1.29
CA ALA A 46 11.52 -3.64 -1.19
C ALA A 46 11.06 -3.81 0.27
N ASP A 47 12.00 -4.00 1.22
CA ASP A 47 11.70 -4.02 2.66
C ASP A 47 11.10 -2.68 3.13
N TRP A 48 11.69 -1.55 2.72
CA TRP A 48 11.13 -0.24 3.02
C TRP A 48 9.75 0.00 2.39
N ALA A 49 9.54 -0.51 1.16
CA ALA A 49 8.23 -0.45 0.51
C ALA A 49 7.18 -1.29 1.25
N GLN A 50 7.55 -2.47 1.75
CA GLN A 50 6.70 -3.30 2.61
C GLN A 50 6.28 -2.53 3.87
N GLN A 51 7.24 -1.94 4.59
CA GLN A 51 6.95 -1.21 5.84
C GLN A 51 6.00 -0.05 5.58
N ASN A 52 6.23 0.73 4.51
CA ASN A 52 5.32 1.80 4.14
C ASN A 52 3.92 1.30 3.74
N ALA A 53 3.82 0.16 3.05
CA ALA A 53 2.54 -0.44 2.70
C ALA A 53 1.75 -0.86 3.96
N LEU A 54 2.43 -1.36 5.00
CA LEU A 54 1.81 -1.68 6.29
C LEU A 54 1.25 -0.43 6.99
N GLU A 55 2.01 0.66 7.02
CA GLU A 55 1.60 1.93 7.63
C GLU A 55 0.35 2.52 6.95
N ASN A 56 0.24 2.35 5.62
CA ASN A 56 -0.85 2.94 4.84
C ASN A 56 -2.10 2.05 4.78
N PHE A 57 -1.99 0.78 5.17
CA PHE A 57 -3.12 -0.16 5.12
C PHE A 57 -4.23 0.24 6.10
N ALA A 58 -3.90 0.50 7.36
CA ALA A 58 -4.91 0.76 8.39
C ALA A 58 -5.76 2.02 8.10
N PRO A 59 -5.18 3.18 7.72
CA PRO A 59 -5.97 4.34 7.35
C PRO A 59 -6.87 4.10 6.13
N PHE A 60 -6.37 3.36 5.13
CA PHE A 60 -7.16 3.01 3.95
C PHE A 60 -8.35 2.09 4.27
N ALA A 61 -8.11 1.02 5.04
CA ALA A 61 -9.16 0.10 5.45
C ALA A 61 -10.24 0.83 6.27
N ALA A 62 -9.84 1.71 7.19
CA ALA A 62 -10.77 2.54 7.96
C ALA A 62 -11.61 3.46 7.04
N ALA A 63 -10.99 4.13 6.08
CA ALA A 63 -11.70 5.00 5.13
C ALA A 63 -12.75 4.22 4.33
N VAL A 64 -12.40 3.06 3.78
CA VAL A 64 -13.34 2.22 3.01
C VAL A 64 -14.51 1.75 3.89
N ILE A 65 -14.24 1.30 5.11
CA ILE A 65 -15.29 0.85 6.04
C ILE A 65 -16.21 2.01 6.40
N ILE A 66 -15.67 3.19 6.72
CA ILE A 66 -16.45 4.37 7.07
C ILE A 66 -17.29 4.85 5.89
N GLY A 67 -16.73 4.91 4.68
CA GLY A 67 -17.48 5.27 3.48
C GLY A 67 -18.66 4.33 3.21
N HIS A 68 -18.51 3.04 3.49
CA HIS A 68 -19.64 2.09 3.46
C HIS A 68 -20.68 2.38 4.54
N LEU A 69 -20.24 2.62 5.78
CA LEU A 69 -21.14 2.86 6.91
C LEU A 69 -21.95 4.15 6.76
N THR A 70 -21.41 5.18 6.11
CA THR A 70 -22.10 6.45 5.88
C THR A 70 -22.94 6.45 4.60
N GLY A 71 -22.91 5.38 3.81
CA GLY A 71 -23.66 5.28 2.57
C GLY A 71 -23.12 6.14 1.43
N LEU A 72 -21.79 6.39 1.41
CA LEU A 72 -21.15 7.06 0.28
C LEU A 72 -21.48 6.33 -1.02
N ALA A 73 -21.76 7.09 -2.09
CA ALA A 73 -22.13 6.54 -3.39
C ALA A 73 -21.13 5.45 -3.84
N GLN A 74 -21.65 4.24 -4.06
CA GLN A 74 -20.84 3.03 -4.26
C GLN A 74 -19.80 3.17 -5.38
N GLY A 75 -20.20 3.76 -6.52
CA GLY A 75 -19.30 3.97 -7.66
C GLY A 75 -18.12 4.89 -7.33
N THR A 76 -18.36 5.94 -6.54
CA THR A 76 -17.30 6.85 -6.08
C THR A 76 -16.32 6.14 -5.15
N LEU A 77 -16.85 5.40 -4.18
CA LEU A 77 -16.02 4.66 -3.23
C LEU A 77 -15.15 3.60 -3.93
N ASP A 78 -15.73 2.89 -4.91
CA ASP A 78 -15.01 1.89 -5.71
C ASP A 78 -13.90 2.53 -6.58
N GLN A 79 -14.17 3.67 -7.21
CA GLN A 79 -13.18 4.41 -8.00
C GLN A 79 -12.01 4.91 -7.14
N LEU A 80 -12.29 5.50 -5.98
CA LEU A 80 -11.26 5.97 -5.05
C LEU A 80 -10.44 4.80 -4.49
N ALA A 81 -11.07 3.67 -4.19
CA ALA A 81 -10.38 2.47 -3.73
C ALA A 81 -9.45 1.88 -4.80
N LEU A 82 -9.91 1.77 -6.04
CA LEU A 82 -9.09 1.33 -7.17
C LEU A 82 -7.91 2.27 -7.43
N ALA A 83 -8.16 3.59 -7.43
CA ALA A 83 -7.11 4.59 -7.59
C ALA A 83 -6.05 4.47 -6.49
N PHE A 84 -6.46 4.28 -5.23
CA PHE A 84 -5.54 4.04 -4.12
C PHE A 84 -4.67 2.81 -4.34
N VAL A 85 -5.26 1.67 -4.71
CA VAL A 85 -4.51 0.43 -5.00
C VAL A 85 -3.49 0.64 -6.12
N ALA A 86 -3.90 1.27 -7.23
CA ALA A 86 -2.99 1.58 -8.35
C ALA A 86 -1.82 2.46 -7.89
N LEU A 87 -2.10 3.48 -7.08
CA LEU A 87 -1.08 4.36 -6.52
C LEU A 87 -0.13 3.64 -5.56
N ARG A 88 -0.60 2.65 -4.79
CA ARG A 88 0.27 1.81 -3.93
C ARG A 88 1.18 0.91 -4.75
N VAL A 89 0.68 0.32 -5.84
CA VAL A 89 1.50 -0.46 -6.77
C VAL A 89 2.57 0.40 -7.41
N LEU A 90 2.20 1.57 -7.95
CA LEU A 90 3.14 2.53 -8.53
C LEU A 90 4.18 3.00 -7.49
N HIS A 91 3.74 3.31 -6.27
CA HIS A 91 4.62 3.71 -5.18
C HIS A 91 5.67 2.64 -4.90
N ALA A 92 5.29 1.36 -4.76
CA ALA A 92 6.23 0.28 -4.51
C ALA A 92 7.22 0.09 -5.68
N VAL A 93 6.74 0.17 -6.93
CA VAL A 93 7.61 0.10 -8.12
C VAL A 93 8.64 1.22 -8.11
N PHE A 94 8.21 2.47 -7.88
CA PHE A 94 9.12 3.63 -7.82
C PHE A 94 10.08 3.55 -6.63
N TYR A 95 9.63 2.98 -5.51
CA TYR A 95 10.48 2.71 -4.35
C TYR A 95 11.62 1.75 -4.72
N ILE A 96 11.28 0.59 -5.29
CA ILE A 96 12.25 -0.44 -5.66
C ILE A 96 13.19 0.08 -6.77
N ALA A 97 12.67 0.86 -7.72
CA ALA A 97 13.43 1.49 -8.80
C ALA A 97 14.23 2.74 -8.38
N ASN A 98 14.16 3.16 -7.10
CA ASN A 98 14.86 4.33 -6.57
C ASN A 98 14.48 5.67 -7.22
N GLN A 99 13.22 5.83 -7.63
CA GLN A 99 12.67 7.04 -8.27
C GLN A 99 11.98 7.95 -7.24
N ALA A 100 12.76 8.80 -6.56
CA ALA A 100 12.31 9.54 -5.37
C ALA A 100 11.08 10.45 -5.62
N THR A 101 11.08 11.24 -6.70
CA THR A 101 9.98 12.19 -6.97
C THR A 101 8.67 11.47 -7.30
N LEU A 102 8.72 10.45 -8.16
CA LEU A 102 7.54 9.66 -8.54
C LEU A 102 6.99 8.86 -7.34
N ARG A 103 7.88 8.36 -6.47
CA ARG A 103 7.50 7.78 -5.19
C ARG A 103 6.72 8.78 -4.34
N SER A 104 7.24 9.99 -4.12
CA SER A 104 6.52 10.99 -3.31
C SER A 104 5.17 11.39 -3.92
N LEU A 105 5.08 11.56 -5.25
CA LEU A 105 3.83 11.89 -5.92
C LEU A 105 2.77 10.79 -5.78
N SER A 106 3.16 9.52 -6.00
CA SER A 106 2.25 8.38 -5.81
C SER A 106 1.86 8.17 -4.34
N TYR A 107 2.74 8.50 -3.40
CA TYR A 107 2.43 8.52 -1.98
C TYR A 107 1.32 9.52 -1.66
N VAL A 108 1.53 10.79 -2.05
CA VAL A 108 0.59 11.90 -1.81
C VAL A 108 -0.74 11.66 -2.51
N GLY A 109 -0.73 11.14 -3.74
CA GLY A 109 -1.97 10.79 -4.44
C GLY A 109 -2.81 9.77 -3.66
N GLY A 110 -2.18 8.74 -3.08
CA GLY A 110 -2.93 7.76 -2.28
C GLY A 110 -3.45 8.36 -0.98
N LEU A 111 -2.68 9.24 -0.33
CA LEU A 111 -3.17 9.98 0.83
C LEU A 111 -4.39 10.85 0.47
N ALA A 112 -4.37 11.48 -0.70
CA ALA A 112 -5.49 12.26 -1.20
C ALA A 112 -6.75 11.40 -1.42
N CYS A 113 -6.62 10.15 -1.90
CA CYS A 113 -7.76 9.22 -1.99
C CYS A 113 -8.39 8.94 -0.62
N ILE A 114 -7.57 8.68 0.40
CA ILE A 114 -8.05 8.44 1.77
C ILE A 114 -8.80 9.67 2.30
N ILE A 115 -8.18 10.86 2.18
CA ILE A 115 -8.79 12.12 2.61
C ILE A 115 -10.11 12.37 1.86
N ALA A 116 -10.14 12.14 0.55
CA ALA A 116 -11.34 12.31 -0.26
C ALA A 116 -12.49 11.41 0.23
N ILE A 117 -12.23 10.14 0.53
CA ILE A 117 -13.26 9.25 1.08
C ILE A 117 -13.82 9.82 2.38
N PHE A 118 -12.96 10.22 3.32
CA PHE A 118 -13.41 10.80 4.60
C PHE A 118 -14.22 12.08 4.43
N VAL A 119 -13.76 13.00 3.58
CA VAL A 119 -14.44 14.28 3.34
C VAL A 119 -15.79 14.07 2.64
N MET A 120 -15.88 13.13 1.71
CA MET A 120 -17.14 12.83 1.02
C MET A 120 -18.11 11.98 1.84
N ALA A 121 -17.60 11.28 2.86
CA ALA A 121 -18.38 10.47 3.79
C ALA A 121 -18.93 11.28 4.98
N ALA A 122 -18.50 12.54 5.15
CA ALA A 122 -18.98 13.47 6.18
C ALA A 122 -20.31 14.11 5.78
#